data_AF-A0A8S9M2Q1-F1
#
_entry.id   AF-A0A8S9M2Q1-F1
#
_cell.length_a   1.000
_cell.length_b   1.000
_cell.length_c   1.000
_cell.angle_alpha   90.00
_cell.angle_beta   90.00
_cell.angle_gamma   90.00
#
_symmetry.space_group_name_H-M   'P 1'
#
loop_
_entity.id
_entity.type
_entity.pdbx_description
1 polymer ?
#
loop_
_entity_poly.entity_id
_entity_poly.type
_entity_poly.pdbx_seq_one_letter_code
_entity_poly.pdbx_strand_id
1 'polypeptide(L)'
;MEELFDLPIQTKQRNVSSKPFHGYLNHNLYQSFGIDEANLAEKVKDFTQQLWPDHGNQKISETMHVFSKYLLELDVMYSPPPDNDGDDEETKLGLRSHSDKNIITILHQYQVDALETKDEKWFKVKPSQHSFIIMVGDSLCAFLNGRLSSPYHRVRMTAKKTRYSTALFSVPKTGVIIDSPEELMDEEHPRMFKPFEYNNYRDFFNTEAGRIAQSTLHAFCAL
;
A
#
# COMPACT_ATOMS: atom_id res chain seq x y z
N MET A 1 12.51 11.47 -0.29
CA MET A 1 11.22 11.95 0.22
C MET A 1 11.40 12.73 1.53
N GLU A 2 12.28 12.34 2.44
CA GLU A 2 12.60 13.12 3.66
C GLU A 2 13.16 14.52 3.34
N GLU A 3 14.13 14.61 2.43
CA GLU A 3 14.70 15.87 1.93
C GLU A 3 13.66 16.90 1.44
N LEU A 4 12.46 16.45 1.02
CA LEU A 4 11.37 17.33 0.58
C LEU A 4 10.72 18.07 1.76
N PHE A 5 10.60 17.41 2.91
CA PHE A 5 9.95 17.97 4.10
C PHE A 5 10.92 18.73 5.00
N ASP A 6 12.23 18.47 4.87
CA ASP A 6 13.30 19.18 5.57
C ASP A 6 13.61 20.57 4.96
N LEU A 7 13.03 20.89 3.79
CA LEU A 7 13.19 22.21 3.17
C LEU A 7 12.66 23.35 4.08
N PRO A 8 13.27 24.55 4.02
CA PRO A 8 12.78 25.72 4.73
C PRO A 8 11.30 25.99 4.39
N ILE A 9 10.51 26.43 5.37
CA ILE A 9 9.07 26.64 5.18
C ILE A 9 8.76 27.62 4.04
N GLN A 10 9.58 28.65 3.85
CA GLN A 10 9.41 29.61 2.75
C GLN A 10 9.62 28.94 1.38
N THR A 11 10.50 27.95 1.30
CA THR A 11 10.72 27.16 0.08
C THR A 11 9.52 26.27 -0.21
N LYS A 12 9.00 25.59 0.82
CA LYS A 12 7.82 24.71 0.69
C LYS A 12 6.57 25.49 0.25
N GLN A 13 6.40 26.70 0.80
CA GLN A 13 5.31 27.64 0.45
C GLN A 13 5.33 28.14 -1.01
N ARG A 14 6.39 27.85 -1.79
CA ARG A 14 6.43 28.17 -3.23
C ARG A 14 5.53 27.26 -4.06
N ASN A 15 5.27 26.04 -3.59
CA ASN A 15 4.32 25.15 -4.24
C ASN A 15 2.90 25.66 -3.95
N VAL A 16 2.33 26.44 -4.87
CA VAL A 16 0.99 27.03 -4.73
C VAL A 16 0.07 26.48 -5.81
N SER A 17 -1.20 26.26 -5.46
CA SER A 17 -2.24 25.90 -6.43
C SER A 17 -3.54 26.60 -6.08
N SER A 18 -4.30 26.96 -7.13
CA SER A 18 -5.65 27.46 -7.00
C SER A 18 -6.68 26.34 -6.77
N LYS A 19 -6.29 25.07 -6.93
CA LYS A 19 -7.14 23.91 -6.67
C LYS A 19 -7.09 23.52 -5.18
N PRO A 20 -8.23 23.24 -4.55
CA PRO A 20 -8.25 22.74 -3.17
C PRO A 20 -7.35 21.50 -3.00
N PHE A 21 -6.59 21.48 -1.91
CA PHE A 21 -5.68 20.38 -1.54
C PHE A 21 -4.50 20.11 -2.49
N HIS A 22 -4.26 21.01 -3.45
CA HIS A 22 -3.05 21.03 -4.29
C HIS A 22 -2.12 22.16 -3.82
N GLY A 23 -0.81 22.04 -4.05
CA GLY A 23 0.18 22.92 -3.43
C GLY A 23 0.69 22.42 -2.07
N TYR A 24 1.49 23.22 -1.37
CA TYR A 24 1.99 22.90 -0.04
C TYR A 24 0.94 23.22 1.03
N LEU A 25 0.60 22.20 1.83
CA LEU A 25 -0.30 22.31 2.97
C LEU A 25 0.49 22.05 4.25
N ASN A 26 0.26 22.89 5.25
CA ASN A 26 0.84 22.75 6.58
C ASN A 26 -0.28 22.80 7.62
N HIS A 27 -0.55 21.68 8.27
CA HIS A 27 -1.51 21.53 9.35
C HIS A 27 -0.79 21.09 10.63
N ASN A 28 -1.39 21.34 11.80
CA ASN A 28 -0.81 21.03 13.12
C ASN A 28 -0.38 19.56 13.34
N LEU A 29 -0.77 18.64 12.45
CA LEU A 29 -0.52 17.19 12.56
C LEU A 29 0.16 16.59 11.32
N TYR A 30 0.25 17.31 10.20
CA TYR A 30 0.86 16.79 8.96
C TYR A 30 1.21 17.91 7.98
N GLN A 31 2.14 17.60 7.08
CA GLN A 31 2.49 18.43 5.93
C GLN A 31 2.29 17.62 4.65
N SER A 32 1.88 18.27 3.56
CA SER A 32 1.73 17.61 2.26
C SER A 32 2.03 18.54 1.10
N PHE A 33 2.36 17.96 -0.05
CA PHE A 33 2.53 18.65 -1.33
C PHE A 33 1.63 17.98 -2.36
N GLY A 34 0.80 18.75 -3.06
CA GLY A 34 0.07 18.29 -4.24
C GLY A 34 0.81 18.68 -5.53
N ILE A 35 0.88 17.74 -6.48
CA ILE A 35 1.44 17.95 -7.83
C ILE A 35 0.34 17.60 -8.82
N ASP A 36 -0.05 18.57 -9.65
CA ASP A 36 -0.99 18.35 -10.74
C ASP A 36 -0.34 17.53 -11.85
N GLU A 37 -1.07 16.54 -12.39
CA GLU A 37 -0.64 15.77 -13.58
C GLU A 37 0.76 15.16 -13.43
N ALA A 38 1.08 14.62 -12.24
CA ALA A 38 2.41 14.09 -11.92
C ALA A 38 2.89 12.97 -12.88
N ASN A 39 1.98 12.35 -13.62
CA ASN A 39 2.30 11.42 -14.70
C ASN A 39 3.01 12.06 -15.90
N LEU A 40 3.08 13.38 -15.99
CA LEU A 40 3.85 14.13 -16.98
C LEU A 40 5.20 14.53 -16.37
N ALA A 41 6.30 14.11 -17.02
CA ALA A 41 7.65 14.36 -16.50
C ALA A 41 7.95 15.86 -16.31
N GLU A 42 7.43 16.70 -17.20
CA GLU A 42 7.56 18.15 -17.13
C GLU A 42 6.90 18.74 -15.87
N LYS A 43 5.75 18.22 -15.44
CA LYS A 43 5.02 18.74 -14.27
C LYS A 43 5.73 18.44 -12.97
N VAL A 44 6.31 17.24 -12.87
CA VAL A 44 7.15 16.86 -11.73
C VAL A 44 8.45 17.66 -11.73
N LYS A 45 9.04 17.87 -12.90
CA LYS A 45 10.24 18.70 -13.04
C LYS A 45 9.98 20.14 -12.60
N ASP A 46 8.90 20.76 -13.08
CA ASP A 46 8.48 22.12 -12.70
C ASP A 46 8.29 22.23 -11.18
N PHE A 47 7.63 21.25 -10.56
CA PHE A 47 7.50 21.16 -9.12
C PHE A 47 8.86 21.13 -8.41
N THR A 48 9.78 20.27 -8.84
CA THR A 48 11.13 20.22 -8.23
C THR A 48 11.92 21.50 -8.48
N GLN A 49 11.75 22.17 -9.62
CA GLN A 49 12.40 23.43 -9.93
C GLN A 49 11.91 24.55 -9.02
N GLN A 50 10.64 24.55 -8.60
CA GLN A 50 10.12 25.54 -7.65
C GLN A 50 10.75 25.39 -6.24
N LEU A 51 11.02 24.16 -5.84
CA LEU A 51 11.59 23.83 -4.52
C LEU A 51 13.12 23.93 -4.50
N TRP A 52 13.78 23.67 -5.63
CA TRP A 52 15.23 23.82 -5.82
C TRP A 52 15.50 24.70 -7.05
N PRO A 53 15.41 26.04 -6.95
CA PRO A 53 15.46 26.94 -8.11
C PRO A 53 16.76 26.90 -8.90
N ASP A 54 17.89 26.73 -8.20
CA ASP A 54 19.21 26.88 -8.79
C ASP A 54 19.54 25.72 -9.75
N HIS A 55 19.16 24.49 -9.39
CA HIS A 55 19.58 23.28 -10.12
C HIS A 55 18.48 22.20 -10.25
N GLY A 56 17.28 22.41 -9.69
CA GLY A 56 16.28 21.37 -9.52
C GLY A 56 16.75 20.24 -8.59
N ASN A 57 15.96 19.17 -8.50
CA ASN A 57 16.39 17.93 -7.84
C ASN A 57 16.00 16.75 -8.73
N GLN A 58 16.90 16.44 -9.69
CA GLN A 58 16.66 15.44 -10.73
C GLN A 58 16.34 14.06 -10.14
N LYS A 59 17.03 13.65 -9.08
CA LYS A 59 16.80 12.38 -8.40
C LYS A 59 15.38 12.28 -7.83
N ILE A 60 14.91 13.32 -7.14
CA ILE A 60 13.54 13.38 -6.60
C ILE A 60 12.53 13.46 -7.74
N SER A 61 12.81 14.26 -8.78
CA SER A 61 11.93 14.41 -9.95
C SER A 61 11.71 13.08 -10.67
N GLU A 62 12.78 12.33 -10.95
CA GLU A 62 12.70 11.02 -11.61
C GLU A 62 11.97 10.01 -10.72
N THR A 63 12.27 9.99 -9.42
CA THR A 63 11.59 9.10 -8.46
C THR A 63 10.09 9.36 -8.41
N MET A 64 9.67 10.62 -8.31
CA MET A 64 8.26 11.01 -8.28
C MET A 64 7.53 10.70 -9.59
N HIS A 65 8.18 10.94 -10.73
CA HIS A 65 7.62 10.62 -12.04
C HIS A 65 7.44 9.11 -12.24
N VAL A 66 8.44 8.30 -11.83
CA VAL A 66 8.35 6.84 -11.89
C VAL A 66 7.20 6.32 -11.00
N PHE A 67 7.08 6.82 -9.76
CA PHE A 67 5.96 6.47 -8.89
C PHE A 67 4.60 6.82 -9.51
N SER A 68 4.48 7.99 -10.14
CA SER A 68 3.24 8.41 -10.79
C SER A 68 2.87 7.54 -12.00
N LYS A 69 3.87 7.00 -12.72
CA LYS A 69 3.65 6.06 -13.83
C LYS A 69 3.24 4.68 -13.31
N TYR A 70 3.81 4.20 -12.22
CA TYR A 70 3.31 2.99 -11.56
C TYR A 70 1.88 3.14 -11.05
N LEU A 71 1.49 4.35 -10.63
CA LEU A 71 0.08 4.67 -10.33
C LEU A 71 -0.82 4.70 -11.58
N LEU A 72 -0.29 4.66 -12.80
CA LEU A 72 -1.08 4.46 -14.02
C LEU A 72 -1.20 2.98 -14.42
N GLU A 73 -0.29 2.12 -13.93
CA GLU A 73 -0.33 0.66 -14.14
C GLU A 73 -1.23 -0.06 -13.12
N LEU A 74 -2.04 0.70 -12.39
CA LEU A 74 -2.92 0.19 -11.37
C LEU A 74 -3.90 -0.89 -11.88
N ASP A 75 -4.04 -1.96 -11.10
CA ASP A 75 -5.10 -2.93 -11.31
C ASP A 75 -6.45 -2.32 -10.92
N VAL A 76 -7.34 -2.17 -11.90
CA VAL A 76 -8.72 -1.74 -11.69
C VAL A 76 -9.57 -2.96 -11.39
N MET A 77 -10.05 -3.04 -10.15
CA MET A 77 -10.95 -4.09 -9.71
C MET A 77 -12.40 -3.62 -9.80
N TYR A 78 -13.17 -4.35 -10.61
CA TYR A 78 -14.62 -4.22 -10.74
C TYR A 78 -15.32 -5.32 -9.94
N SER A 79 -16.22 -4.94 -9.03
CA SER A 79 -17.02 -5.91 -8.27
C SER A 79 -18.52 -5.56 -8.42
N PRO A 80 -19.29 -6.35 -9.20
CA PRO A 80 -20.74 -6.16 -9.30
C PRO A 80 -21.41 -6.52 -7.95
N PRO A 81 -22.62 -6.01 -7.69
CA PRO A 81 -23.40 -6.45 -6.54
C PRO A 81 -23.69 -7.96 -6.65
N PRO A 82 -23.81 -8.68 -5.52
CA PRO A 82 -24.15 -10.10 -5.55
C PRO A 82 -25.56 -10.31 -6.16
N ASP A 83 -25.70 -11.33 -7.01
CA ASP A 83 -26.94 -11.62 -7.76
C ASP A 83 -28.06 -12.24 -6.89
N ASN A 84 -27.77 -12.59 -5.63
CA ASN A 84 -28.70 -13.30 -4.75
C ASN A 84 -29.08 -12.45 -3.53
N ASP A 85 -30.39 -12.31 -3.28
CA ASP A 85 -30.97 -11.84 -2.00
C ASP A 85 -30.86 -12.92 -0.88
N GLY A 86 -30.04 -13.94 -1.07
CA GLY A 86 -29.82 -15.03 -0.10
C GLY A 86 -29.04 -14.55 1.12
N ASP A 87 -29.42 -15.03 2.30
CA ASP A 87 -28.84 -14.57 3.56
C ASP A 87 -27.51 -15.24 3.93
N ASP A 88 -26.96 -16.08 3.04
CA ASP A 88 -25.69 -16.77 3.27
C ASP A 88 -24.51 -15.79 3.32
N GLU A 89 -23.84 -15.75 4.46
CA GLU A 89 -22.70 -14.89 4.75
C GLU A 89 -21.53 -15.09 3.77
N GLU A 90 -21.35 -16.29 3.22
CA GLU A 90 -20.26 -16.59 2.29
C GLU A 90 -20.52 -16.01 0.89
N THR A 91 -21.78 -15.98 0.45
CA THR A 91 -22.20 -15.40 -0.84
C THR A 91 -22.09 -13.88 -0.93
N LYS A 92 -21.91 -13.19 0.21
CA LYS A 92 -21.75 -11.72 0.29
C LYS A 92 -20.29 -11.26 0.19
N LEU A 93 -19.31 -12.17 0.00
CA LEU A 93 -17.89 -11.82 -0.12
C LEU A 93 -17.50 -11.55 -1.59
N GLY A 94 -17.04 -10.32 -1.86
CA GLY A 94 -16.42 -9.96 -3.14
C GLY A 94 -14.95 -10.36 -3.24
N LEU A 95 -14.28 -10.53 -2.10
CA LEU A 95 -12.93 -11.09 -2.00
C LEU A 95 -12.81 -11.80 -0.67
N ARG A 96 -12.31 -13.05 -0.69
CA ARG A 96 -12.15 -13.88 0.50
C ARG A 96 -11.09 -13.29 1.44
N SER A 97 -11.16 -13.70 2.70
CA SER A 97 -10.21 -13.31 3.74
C SER A 97 -8.80 -13.77 3.38
N HIS A 98 -7.85 -12.83 3.32
CA HIS A 98 -6.44 -13.11 3.02
C HIS A 98 -5.54 -12.00 3.58
N SER A 99 -4.23 -12.24 3.54
CA SER A 99 -3.19 -11.20 3.68
C SER A 99 -2.46 -11.03 2.34
N ASP A 100 -1.95 -9.83 2.08
CA ASP A 100 -1.19 -9.57 0.86
C ASP A 100 0.19 -10.20 0.96
N LYS A 101 0.64 -10.89 -0.10
CA LYS A 101 1.93 -11.60 -0.12
C LYS A 101 3.11 -10.66 -0.40
N ASN A 102 2.81 -9.45 -0.86
CA ASN A 102 3.74 -8.45 -1.37
C ASN A 102 4.51 -7.72 -0.24
N ILE A 103 5.16 -6.59 -0.55
CA ILE A 103 5.81 -5.70 0.43
C ILE A 103 4.77 -4.72 0.97
N ILE A 104 4.15 -3.93 0.09
CA ILE A 104 3.15 -2.90 0.43
C ILE A 104 2.05 -2.91 -0.64
N THR A 105 0.80 -2.75 -0.18
CA THR A 105 -0.35 -2.46 -1.02
C THR A 105 -0.81 -1.02 -0.82
N ILE A 106 -1.04 -0.29 -1.92
CA ILE A 106 -1.71 1.01 -1.91
C ILE A 106 -3.07 0.83 -2.57
N LEU A 107 -4.14 1.02 -1.82
CA LEU A 107 -5.50 0.79 -2.26
C LEU A 107 -6.31 2.09 -2.23
N HIS A 108 -6.99 2.39 -3.32
CA HIS A 108 -8.07 3.37 -3.38
C HIS A 108 -9.39 2.65 -3.58
N GLN A 109 -10.43 3.08 -2.87
CA GLN A 109 -11.79 2.58 -3.07
C GLN A 109 -12.74 3.74 -3.31
N TYR A 110 -13.62 3.56 -4.29
CA TYR A 110 -14.55 4.58 -4.72
C TYR A 110 -15.98 4.23 -4.31
N GLN A 111 -16.60 5.14 -3.55
CA GLN A 111 -18.02 5.18 -3.14
C GLN A 111 -18.57 4.03 -2.28
N VAL A 112 -17.98 2.83 -2.30
CA VAL A 112 -18.48 1.65 -1.56
C VAL A 112 -17.46 1.18 -0.53
N ASP A 113 -17.80 1.36 0.75
CA ASP A 113 -17.03 0.89 1.91
C ASP A 113 -17.21 -0.61 2.13
N ALA A 114 -16.50 -1.43 1.35
CA ALA A 114 -16.60 -2.90 1.42
C ALA A 114 -15.37 -3.57 2.05
N LEU A 115 -14.25 -2.84 2.19
CA LEU A 115 -13.05 -3.39 2.82
C LEU A 115 -13.29 -3.61 4.32
N GLU A 116 -13.05 -4.83 4.78
CA GLU A 116 -12.99 -5.18 6.19
C GLU A 116 -11.59 -5.71 6.50
N THR A 117 -11.03 -5.27 7.64
CA THR A 117 -9.78 -5.82 8.18
C THR A 117 -10.05 -6.46 9.53
N LYS A 118 -9.15 -7.34 9.96
CA LYS A 118 -9.29 -8.12 11.19
C LYS A 118 -8.11 -7.87 12.11
N ASP A 119 -8.44 -7.45 13.33
CA ASP A 119 -7.55 -7.57 14.48
C ASP A 119 -8.06 -8.75 15.34
N GLU A 120 -8.69 -8.49 16.49
CA GLU A 120 -9.46 -9.53 17.21
C GLU A 120 -10.80 -9.85 16.49
N LYS A 121 -11.45 -8.80 15.97
CA LYS A 121 -12.75 -8.85 15.30
C LYS A 121 -12.66 -8.16 13.95
N TRP A 122 -13.56 -8.53 13.05
CA TRP A 122 -13.70 -7.87 11.76
C TRP A 122 -14.26 -6.46 11.95
N PHE A 123 -13.64 -5.47 11.32
CA PHE A 123 -14.14 -4.09 11.29
C PHE A 123 -14.03 -3.49 9.89
N LYS A 124 -14.96 -2.59 9.56
CA LYS A 124 -15.02 -1.90 8.27
C LYS A 124 -14.01 -0.77 8.21
N VAL A 125 -13.24 -0.73 7.12
CA VAL A 125 -12.33 0.37 6.81
C VAL A 125 -13.08 1.41 6.00
N LYS A 126 -13.21 2.63 6.55
CA LYS A 126 -13.95 3.75 5.95
C LYS A 126 -12.99 4.91 5.63
N PRO A 127 -12.15 4.78 4.59
CA PRO A 127 -11.30 5.88 4.16
C PRO A 127 -12.16 7.00 3.57
N SER A 128 -11.67 8.23 3.63
CA SER A 128 -12.25 9.30 2.81
C SER A 128 -12.10 8.95 1.32
N GLN A 129 -12.98 9.50 0.47
CA GLN A 129 -12.88 9.30 -0.99
C GLN A 129 -11.58 9.86 -1.62
N HIS A 130 -10.83 10.67 -0.86
CA HIS A 130 -9.58 11.30 -1.28
C HIS A 130 -8.36 10.71 -0.56
N SER A 131 -8.52 9.57 0.12
CA SER A 131 -7.42 8.90 0.82
C SER A 131 -7.12 7.54 0.22
N PHE A 132 -5.84 7.17 0.33
CA PHE A 132 -5.37 5.82 0.06
C PHE A 132 -5.27 5.05 1.37
N ILE A 133 -5.49 3.74 1.28
CA ILE A 133 -5.20 2.78 2.32
C ILE A 133 -3.83 2.18 1.99
N ILE A 134 -2.90 2.22 2.93
CA ILE A 134 -1.60 1.55 2.81
C ILE A 134 -1.65 0.32 3.71
N MET A 135 -1.37 -0.85 3.16
CA MET A 135 -1.31 -2.12 3.90
C MET A 135 0.07 -2.73 3.79
N VAL A 136 0.54 -3.27 4.91
CA VAL A 136 1.78 -4.06 4.99
C VAL A 136 1.49 -5.44 4.40
N GLY A 137 2.34 -5.91 3.50
CA GLY A 137 2.30 -7.27 3.01
C GLY A 137 3.22 -8.21 3.80
N ASP A 138 3.05 -9.50 3.59
CA ASP A 138 3.77 -10.58 4.28
C ASP A 138 5.29 -10.47 4.07
N SER A 139 5.75 -10.01 2.91
CA SER A 139 7.19 -9.84 2.65
C SER A 139 7.81 -8.74 3.52
N LEU A 140 7.08 -7.65 3.78
CA LEU A 140 7.56 -6.58 4.66
C LEU A 140 7.45 -6.99 6.14
N CYS A 141 6.40 -7.71 6.51
CA CYS A 141 6.27 -8.32 7.83
C CYS A 141 7.49 -9.21 8.16
N ALA A 142 7.87 -10.10 7.24
CA ALA A 142 9.05 -10.94 7.40
C ALA A 142 10.36 -10.14 7.43
N PHE A 143 10.53 -9.19 6.51
CA PHE A 143 11.71 -8.32 6.48
C PHE A 143 11.90 -7.57 7.81
N LEU A 144 10.81 -7.09 8.41
CA LEU A 144 10.85 -6.37 9.69
C LEU A 144 10.82 -7.30 10.91
N ASN A 145 11.07 -8.59 10.77
CA ASN A 145 11.05 -9.58 11.85
C ASN A 145 9.74 -9.53 12.68
N GLY A 146 8.59 -9.32 12.03
CA GLY A 146 7.28 -9.30 12.68
C GLY A 146 6.92 -8.01 13.43
N ARG A 147 7.77 -6.96 13.38
CA ARG A 147 7.51 -5.67 14.03
C ARG A 147 6.26 -4.95 13.49
N LEU A 148 5.93 -5.20 12.22
CA LEU A 148 4.68 -4.79 11.61
C LEU A 148 3.91 -6.02 11.17
N SER A 149 2.61 -6.04 11.46
CA SER A 149 1.73 -7.13 11.06
C SER A 149 1.16 -6.89 9.66
N SER A 150 1.08 -7.98 8.89
CA SER A 150 0.33 -8.03 7.64
C SER A 150 -1.15 -8.28 7.97
N PRO A 151 -2.06 -7.33 7.73
CA PRO A 151 -3.43 -7.44 8.17
C PRO A 151 -4.22 -8.44 7.31
N TYR A 152 -4.99 -9.29 7.99
CA TYR A 152 -6.03 -10.07 7.33
C TYR A 152 -7.17 -9.15 6.92
N HIS A 153 -7.52 -9.18 5.65
CA HIS A 153 -8.57 -8.34 5.10
C HIS A 153 -9.43 -9.11 4.09
N ARG A 154 -10.65 -8.59 3.86
CA ARG A 154 -11.63 -9.14 2.93
C ARG A 154 -12.47 -8.02 2.32
N VAL A 155 -13.15 -8.32 1.21
CA VAL A 155 -14.14 -7.40 0.63
C VAL A 155 -15.52 -8.00 0.82
N ARG A 156 -16.38 -7.29 1.55
CA ARG A 156 -17.77 -7.69 1.79
C ARG A 156 -18.73 -6.78 1.04
N MET A 157 -19.43 -7.34 0.06
CA MET A 157 -20.35 -6.64 -0.82
C MET A 157 -21.75 -6.60 -0.20
N THR A 158 -21.95 -5.70 0.78
CA THR A 158 -23.27 -5.51 1.42
C THR A 158 -24.15 -4.46 0.73
N ALA A 159 -23.64 -3.74 -0.26
CA ALA A 159 -24.35 -2.68 -0.96
C ALA A 159 -24.96 -3.19 -2.27
N LYS A 160 -26.17 -2.73 -2.61
CA LYS A 160 -26.79 -2.94 -3.94
C LYS A 160 -26.18 -2.07 -5.05
N LYS A 161 -24.91 -1.67 -4.89
CA LYS A 161 -24.17 -0.79 -5.80
C LYS A 161 -22.87 -1.45 -6.20
N THR A 162 -22.49 -1.28 -7.46
CA THR A 162 -21.16 -1.67 -7.97
C THR A 162 -20.06 -0.98 -7.18
N ARG A 163 -19.02 -1.73 -6.83
CA ARG A 163 -17.80 -1.19 -6.22
C ARG A 163 -16.69 -1.11 -7.26
N TYR A 164 -15.99 0.02 -7.24
CA TYR A 164 -14.73 0.23 -7.96
C TYR A 164 -13.61 0.42 -6.94
N SER A 165 -12.50 -0.25 -7.17
CA SER A 165 -11.28 -0.01 -6.40
C SER A 165 -10.06 -0.22 -7.27
N THR A 166 -8.99 0.42 -6.85
CA THR A 166 -7.76 0.45 -7.62
C THR A 166 -6.62 0.13 -6.67
N ALA A 167 -5.81 -0.87 -6.97
CA ALA A 167 -4.73 -1.32 -6.09
C ALA A 167 -3.37 -1.33 -6.81
N LEU A 168 -2.34 -0.88 -6.09
CA LEU A 168 -0.94 -1.04 -6.47
C LEU A 168 -0.28 -2.01 -5.51
N PHE A 169 0.38 -3.03 -6.04
CA PHE A 169 1.11 -4.02 -5.26
C PHE A 169 2.61 -3.88 -5.52
N SER A 170 3.39 -3.60 -4.47
CA SER A 170 4.85 -3.60 -4.57
C SER A 170 5.38 -4.99 -4.22
N VAL A 171 5.95 -5.69 -5.19
CA VAL A 171 6.52 -7.04 -4.99
C VAL A 171 8.05 -7.02 -5.00
N PRO A 172 8.71 -7.89 -4.22
CA PRO A 172 10.16 -8.05 -4.26
C PRO A 172 10.62 -8.48 -5.66
N LYS A 173 11.80 -7.99 -6.07
CA LYS A 173 12.41 -8.40 -7.34
C LYS A 173 12.80 -9.89 -7.28
N THR A 174 12.61 -10.61 -8.38
CA THR A 174 13.07 -12.01 -8.52
C THR A 174 14.56 -12.13 -8.21
N GLY A 175 14.94 -13.19 -7.48
CA GLY A 175 16.32 -13.43 -7.03
C GLY A 175 16.75 -12.64 -5.79
N VAL A 176 15.90 -11.77 -5.24
CA VAL A 176 16.17 -11.10 -3.96
C VAL A 176 15.72 -11.99 -2.80
N ILE A 177 16.63 -12.20 -1.85
CA ILE A 177 16.32 -12.86 -0.59
C ILE A 177 15.76 -11.82 0.39
N ILE A 178 14.57 -12.11 0.91
CA ILE A 178 13.97 -11.41 2.04
C ILE A 178 14.61 -11.97 3.30
N ASP A 179 15.33 -11.12 4.01
CA ASP A 179 15.95 -11.44 5.28
C ASP A 179 15.83 -10.24 6.23
N SER A 180 15.66 -10.51 7.53
CA SER A 180 15.58 -9.47 8.54
C SER A 180 16.97 -8.90 8.86
N PRO A 181 17.14 -7.57 8.90
CA PRO A 181 18.36 -6.94 9.39
C PRO A 181 18.68 -7.36 10.83
N GLU A 182 19.96 -7.55 11.14
CA GLU A 182 20.42 -7.94 12.48
C GLU A 182 20.02 -6.95 13.57
N GLU A 183 19.91 -5.67 13.21
CA GLU A 183 19.53 -4.57 14.09
C GLU A 183 18.08 -4.66 14.60
N LEU A 184 17.23 -5.49 13.98
CA LEU A 184 15.85 -5.71 14.41
C LEU A 184 15.71 -6.90 15.38
N MET A 185 16.82 -7.59 15.67
CA MET A 185 16.89 -8.81 16.46
C MET A 185 17.74 -8.62 17.72
N ASP A 186 17.24 -9.12 18.84
CA ASP A 186 17.91 -9.11 20.14
C ASP A 186 17.42 -10.29 21.01
N GLU A 187 17.84 -10.36 22.27
CA GLU A 187 17.41 -11.42 23.20
C GLU A 187 15.89 -11.38 23.50
N GLU A 188 15.28 -10.19 23.50
CA GLU A 188 13.84 -10.01 23.73
C GLU A 188 13.02 -10.25 22.44
N HIS A 189 13.65 -10.09 21.29
CA HIS A 189 13.05 -10.21 19.96
C HIS A 189 13.91 -11.08 19.05
N PRO A 190 13.92 -12.40 19.29
CA PRO A 190 14.70 -13.32 18.46
C PRO A 190 14.17 -13.34 17.02
N ARG A 191 14.96 -13.91 16.13
CA ARG A 191 14.57 -14.14 14.74
C ARG A 191 13.28 -14.97 14.68
N MET A 192 12.26 -14.43 14.01
CA MET A 192 10.97 -15.09 13.82
C MET A 192 10.89 -15.83 12.48
N PHE A 193 11.62 -15.37 11.46
CA PHE A 193 11.52 -15.90 10.10
C PHE A 193 12.89 -16.28 9.52
N LYS A 194 12.92 -17.42 8.83
CA LYS A 194 14.05 -17.86 8.00
C LYS A 194 14.14 -16.98 6.74
N PRO A 195 15.35 -16.69 6.23
CA PRO A 195 15.50 -15.98 4.95
C PRO A 195 14.84 -16.77 3.80
N PHE A 196 14.21 -16.08 2.85
CA PHE A 196 13.58 -16.73 1.70
C PHE A 196 13.50 -15.86 0.45
N GLU A 197 13.37 -16.49 -0.72
CA GLU A 197 13.06 -15.78 -1.96
C GLU A 197 11.54 -15.66 -2.15
N TYR A 198 11.08 -14.48 -2.57
CA TYR A 198 9.65 -14.19 -2.80
C TYR A 198 8.96 -15.18 -3.75
N ASN A 199 9.61 -15.63 -4.82
CA ASN A 199 9.00 -16.57 -5.76
C ASN A 199 8.71 -17.93 -5.12
N ASN A 200 9.61 -18.44 -4.27
CA ASN A 200 9.38 -19.68 -3.55
C ASN A 200 8.19 -19.54 -2.59
N TYR A 201 8.05 -18.37 -1.96
CA TYR A 201 6.91 -18.07 -1.10
C TYR A 201 5.60 -18.00 -1.89
N ARG A 202 5.61 -17.31 -3.04
CA ARG A 202 4.46 -17.22 -3.96
C ARG A 202 4.05 -18.61 -4.45
N ASP A 203 5.01 -19.46 -4.80
CA ASP A 203 4.75 -20.81 -5.29
C ASP A 203 4.16 -21.67 -4.17
N PHE A 204 4.70 -21.58 -2.94
CA PHE A 204 4.13 -22.24 -1.76
C PHE A 204 2.69 -21.80 -1.49
N PHE A 205 2.40 -20.50 -1.53
CA PHE A 205 1.04 -19.95 -1.36
C PHE A 205 0.03 -20.55 -2.34
N ASN A 206 0.44 -20.88 -3.57
CA ASN A 206 -0.43 -21.50 -4.58
C ASN A 206 -0.64 -23.01 -4.38
N THR A 207 0.10 -23.65 -3.48
CA THR A 207 -0.10 -25.07 -3.12
C THR A 207 -1.31 -25.24 -2.21
N GLU A 208 -1.81 -26.48 -2.10
CA GLU A 208 -2.91 -26.78 -1.18
C GLU A 208 -2.53 -26.48 0.27
N ALA A 209 -1.32 -26.86 0.69
CA ALA A 209 -0.82 -26.58 2.03
C ALA A 209 -0.77 -25.07 2.32
N GLY A 210 -0.33 -24.25 1.35
CA GLY A 210 -0.28 -22.80 1.49
C GLY A 210 -1.66 -22.14 1.56
N ARG A 211 -2.66 -22.68 0.85
CA ARG A 211 -4.04 -22.18 0.83
C ARG A 211 -4.84 -22.51 2.09
N ILE A 212 -4.59 -23.67 2.71
CA ILE A 212 -5.28 -24.07 3.95
C ILE A 212 -4.57 -23.59 5.22
N ALA A 213 -3.34 -23.08 5.10
CA ALA A 213 -2.58 -22.57 6.24
C ALA A 213 -3.30 -21.40 6.92
N GLN A 214 -3.35 -21.44 8.26
CA GLN A 214 -3.91 -20.34 9.05
C GLN A 214 -3.12 -19.03 8.85
N SER A 215 -1.80 -19.13 8.70
CA SER A 215 -0.93 -18.04 8.24
C SER A 215 0.06 -18.63 7.25
N THR A 216 -0.09 -18.29 5.97
CA THR A 216 0.80 -18.80 4.91
C THR A 216 2.26 -18.40 5.17
N LEU A 217 2.50 -17.19 5.69
CA LEU A 217 3.85 -16.73 6.02
C LEU A 217 4.51 -17.60 7.09
N HIS A 218 3.81 -17.83 8.22
CA HIS A 218 4.35 -18.65 9.29
C HIS A 218 4.56 -20.10 8.86
N ALA A 219 3.59 -20.67 8.13
CA ALA A 219 3.71 -22.03 7.61
C ALA A 219 4.91 -22.21 6.66
N PHE A 220 5.31 -21.14 5.97
CA PHE A 220 6.41 -21.18 5.02
C PHE A 220 7.78 -20.99 5.67
N CYS A 221 7.94 -19.96 6.52
CA CYS A 221 9.27 -19.52 6.96
C CYS A 221 9.41 -19.24 8.45
N ALA A 222 8.42 -19.50 9.31
CA ALA A 222 8.60 -19.29 10.75
C ALA A 222 9.67 -20.22 11.36
N LEU A 223 10.28 -19.75 12.45
CA LEU A 223 11.20 -20.49 13.32
C LEU A 223 10.49 -21.03 14.57
#